data_AF-A0A3S2IC98-F1
#
_entry.id   AF-A0A3S2IC98-F1
#
_cell.length_a   1.000
_cell.length_b   1.000
_cell.length_c   1.000
_cell.angle_alpha   90.00
_cell.angle_beta   90.00
_cell.angle_gamma   90.00
#
_symmetry.space_group_name_H-M   'P 1'
#
loop_
_entity.id
_entity.type
_entity.pdbx_description
1 polymer ?
#
loop_
_entity_poly.entity_id
_entity_poly.type
_entity_poly.pdbx_seq_one_letter_code
_entity_poly.pdbx_strand_id
1 'polypeptide(L)'
;MTDISATHVVPSRSAADRSTRTRLAYLDGWRGLSIALVLIGHFFPVPGINLGVLGVEFFFVLSGRLMGEILFIERYPLKKFFKRRFSRIYPALLVFVVVAMIALSGTFLAFKWKAALTALTFTYNYAGILVARAGALDHIWSLCIEEHAYIILALISVTVSSRSRVVVLLLALALLAMANGAVSYWVLGMDYETTYWRTDVHIASILLSASICLLKTDGRLPAFLRGKHVALVATVCAVVLFLDRVPTPMHYLFAVPLLALAVNALDF
;
A
#
# COMPACT_ATOMS: atom_id res chain seq x y z
N MET A 1 -51.69 4.00 25.98
CA MET A 1 -51.99 4.37 24.58
C MET A 1 -51.15 5.59 24.24
N THR A 2 -49.96 5.38 23.68
CA THR A 2 -49.19 6.32 22.82
C THR A 2 -47.86 5.63 22.51
N ASP A 3 -47.88 4.86 21.42
CA ASP A 3 -46.69 4.40 20.70
C ASP A 3 -46.05 5.61 20.00
N ILE A 4 -44.80 5.93 20.32
CA ILE A 4 -43.96 6.76 19.45
C ILE A 4 -43.04 5.82 18.68
N SER A 5 -43.48 5.55 17.46
CA SER A 5 -42.79 4.78 16.43
C SER A 5 -41.48 5.46 16.05
N ALA A 6 -40.35 4.92 16.51
CA ALA A 6 -39.03 5.30 16.02
C ALA A 6 -38.84 4.70 14.62
N THR A 7 -39.17 5.47 13.59
CA THR A 7 -38.92 5.08 12.21
C THR A 7 -37.41 5.18 11.94
N HIS A 8 -36.72 4.04 11.99
CA HIS A 8 -35.36 3.93 11.48
C HIS A 8 -35.39 4.20 9.98
N VAL A 9 -35.02 5.42 9.57
CA VAL A 9 -34.87 5.79 8.17
C VAL A 9 -33.71 4.96 7.60
N VAL A 10 -34.04 3.87 6.90
CA VAL A 10 -33.06 3.11 6.13
C VAL A 10 -32.59 4.02 4.99
N PRO A 11 -31.30 4.37 4.91
CA PRO A 11 -30.81 5.24 3.85
C PRO A 11 -31.09 4.61 2.48
N SER A 12 -31.64 5.40 1.56
CA SER A 12 -31.92 4.95 0.20
C SER A 12 -30.61 4.48 -0.46
N ARG A 13 -30.66 3.38 -1.24
CA ARG A 13 -29.48 2.82 -1.94
C ARG A 13 -28.68 3.87 -2.72
N SER A 14 -29.35 4.91 -3.20
CA SER A 14 -28.78 6.06 -3.89
C SER A 14 -27.87 6.93 -3.00
N ALA A 15 -28.19 7.11 -1.73
CA ALA A 15 -27.36 7.86 -0.78
C ALA A 15 -26.11 7.06 -0.34
N ALA A 16 -26.28 5.75 -0.12
CA ALA A 16 -25.17 4.86 0.20
C ALA A 16 -24.15 4.78 -0.94
N ASP A 17 -24.59 4.59 -2.18
CA ASP A 17 -23.72 4.55 -3.37
C ASP A 17 -22.96 5.89 -3.59
N ARG A 18 -23.61 7.03 -3.34
CA ARG A 18 -22.94 8.34 -3.39
C ARG A 18 -21.85 8.48 -2.33
N SER A 19 -22.11 8.04 -1.10
CA SER A 19 -21.11 8.11 -0.01
C SER A 19 -19.88 7.24 -0.31
N THR A 20 -20.09 6.02 -0.80
CA THR A 20 -19.01 5.11 -1.21
C THR A 20 -18.18 5.70 -2.33
N ARG A 21 -18.81 6.22 -3.40
CA ARG A 21 -18.07 6.85 -4.51
C ARG A 21 -17.26 8.07 -4.07
N THR A 22 -17.79 8.87 -3.17
CA THR A 22 -17.10 10.06 -2.63
C THR A 22 -15.87 9.66 -1.82
N ARG A 23 -16.00 8.63 -0.98
CA ARG A 23 -14.88 8.07 -0.21
C ARG A 23 -13.77 7.51 -1.11
N LEU A 24 -14.15 6.75 -2.14
CA LEU A 24 -13.19 6.19 -3.10
C LEU A 24 -12.43 7.31 -3.84
N ALA A 25 -13.13 8.37 -4.25
CA ALA A 25 -12.50 9.52 -4.90
C ALA A 25 -11.52 10.26 -3.97
N TYR A 26 -11.84 10.38 -2.69
CA TYR A 26 -10.92 10.95 -1.70
C TYR A 26 -9.65 10.11 -1.58
N LEU A 27 -9.77 8.78 -1.45
CA LEU A 27 -8.61 7.88 -1.39
C LEU A 27 -7.75 7.97 -2.65
N ASP A 28 -8.35 8.11 -3.83
CA ASP A 28 -7.62 8.34 -5.08
C ASP A 28 -6.87 9.69 -5.08
N GLY A 29 -7.47 10.76 -4.53
CA GLY A 29 -6.81 12.05 -4.34
C GLY A 29 -5.57 11.96 -3.45
N TRP A 30 -5.65 11.24 -2.33
CA TRP A 30 -4.51 11.02 -1.44
C TRP A 30 -3.41 10.17 -2.08
N ARG A 31 -3.77 9.16 -2.89
CA ARG A 31 -2.78 8.40 -3.66
C ARG A 31 -2.06 9.29 -4.67
N GLY A 32 -2.78 10.22 -5.31
CA GLY A 32 -2.17 11.24 -6.16
C GLY A 32 -1.16 12.10 -5.40
N LEU A 33 -1.50 12.54 -4.19
CA LEU A 33 -0.57 13.28 -3.32
C LEU A 33 0.64 12.43 -2.92
N SER A 34 0.44 11.14 -2.61
CA SER A 34 1.54 10.21 -2.34
C SER A 34 2.51 10.11 -3.51
N ILE A 35 2.00 10.01 -4.74
CA ILE A 35 2.83 10.01 -5.95
C ILE A 35 3.58 11.34 -6.11
N ALA A 36 2.93 12.48 -5.82
CA ALA A 36 3.59 13.77 -5.86
C ALA A 36 4.77 13.84 -4.86
N LEU A 37 4.63 13.29 -3.65
CA LEU A 37 5.73 13.17 -2.69
C LEU A 37 6.88 12.31 -3.24
N VAL A 38 6.58 11.21 -3.93
CA VAL A 38 7.59 10.35 -4.58
C VAL A 38 8.37 11.13 -5.64
N LEU A 39 7.65 11.89 -6.48
CA LEU A 39 8.26 12.71 -7.54
C LEU A 39 9.12 13.83 -6.95
N ILE A 40 8.62 14.54 -5.92
CA ILE A 40 9.40 15.56 -5.21
C ILE A 40 10.67 14.92 -4.62
N GLY A 41 10.56 13.78 -3.96
CA GLY A 41 11.72 13.08 -3.39
C GLY A 41 12.80 12.69 -4.41
N HIS A 42 12.43 12.46 -5.68
CA HIS A 42 13.39 12.13 -6.73
C HIS A 42 13.93 13.36 -7.50
N PHE A 43 13.06 14.32 -7.82
CA PHE A 43 13.41 15.46 -8.69
C PHE A 43 13.77 16.74 -7.93
N PHE A 44 13.28 16.89 -6.70
CA PHE A 44 13.47 18.07 -5.85
C PHE A 44 13.74 17.63 -4.40
N PRO A 45 14.83 16.87 -4.15
CA PRO A 45 15.10 16.32 -2.84
C PRO A 45 15.19 17.43 -1.80
N VAL A 46 14.44 17.29 -0.70
CA VAL A 46 14.42 18.24 0.41
C VAL A 46 15.42 17.75 1.46
N PRO A 47 16.49 18.52 1.75
CA PRO A 47 17.49 18.10 2.73
C PRO A 47 16.87 17.81 4.10
N GLY A 48 17.24 16.69 4.71
CA GLY A 48 16.81 16.31 6.05
C GLY A 48 15.57 15.43 6.09
N ILE A 49 14.89 15.14 4.98
CA ILE A 49 13.71 14.26 4.94
C ILE A 49 13.59 13.44 3.65
N ASN A 50 13.30 12.15 3.80
CA ASN A 50 13.09 11.25 2.66
C ASN A 50 11.62 11.23 2.20
N LEU A 51 11.23 12.24 1.42
CA LEU A 51 9.87 12.34 0.86
C LEU A 51 9.54 11.21 -0.14
N GLY A 52 10.56 10.65 -0.78
CA GLY A 52 10.42 9.53 -1.71
C GLY A 52 9.83 8.29 -1.02
N VAL A 53 10.51 7.84 0.03
CA VAL A 53 10.08 6.68 0.81
C VAL A 53 8.77 6.97 1.54
N LEU A 54 8.62 8.16 2.13
CA LEU A 54 7.36 8.57 2.78
C LEU A 54 6.17 8.50 1.82
N GLY A 55 6.33 8.98 0.58
CA GLY A 55 5.31 8.92 -0.45
C GLY A 55 4.91 7.48 -0.78
N VAL A 56 5.89 6.58 -0.93
CA VAL A 56 5.61 5.15 -1.18
C VAL A 56 4.87 4.51 0.00
N GLU A 57 5.26 4.79 1.24
CA GLU A 57 4.56 4.25 2.41
C GLU A 57 3.11 4.72 2.50
N PHE A 58 2.85 6.01 2.28
CA PHE A 58 1.48 6.51 2.21
C PHE A 58 0.67 5.81 1.13
N PHE A 59 1.25 5.63 -0.06
CA PHE A 59 0.58 4.95 -1.17
C PHE A 59 0.21 3.50 -0.81
N PHE A 60 1.11 2.76 -0.16
CA PHE A 60 0.85 1.40 0.29
C PHE A 60 -0.18 1.32 1.41
N VAL A 61 -0.10 2.20 2.41
CA VAL A 61 -1.11 2.26 3.47
C VAL A 61 -2.50 2.58 2.90
N LEU A 62 -2.61 3.54 1.98
CA LEU A 62 -3.87 3.86 1.31
C LEU A 62 -4.38 2.68 0.48
N SER A 63 -3.48 1.96 -0.19
CA SER A 63 -3.80 0.73 -0.92
C SER A 63 -4.36 -0.35 0.00
N GLY A 64 -3.77 -0.54 1.17
CA GLY A 64 -4.26 -1.50 2.18
C GLY A 64 -5.65 -1.16 2.68
N ARG A 65 -5.90 0.12 2.99
CA ARG A 65 -7.24 0.59 3.39
C ARG A 65 -8.28 0.32 2.30
N LEU A 66 -7.97 0.72 1.06
CA LEU A 66 -8.82 0.53 -0.11
C LEU A 66 -9.15 -0.95 -0.34
N MET A 67 -8.13 -1.82 -0.31
CA MET A 67 -8.34 -3.26 -0.48
C MET A 67 -9.12 -3.89 0.68
N GLY A 68 -8.91 -3.41 1.91
CA GLY A 68 -9.72 -3.74 3.08
C GLY A 68 -11.21 -3.47 2.84
N GLU A 69 -11.53 -2.29 2.31
CA GLU A 69 -12.89 -1.90 1.93
C GLU A 69 -13.45 -2.77 0.80
N ILE A 70 -12.77 -2.83 -0.35
CA ILE A 70 -13.27 -3.51 -1.55
C ILE A 70 -13.46 -5.02 -1.33
N LEU A 71 -12.46 -5.71 -0.77
CA LEU A 71 -12.46 -7.18 -0.73
C LEU A 71 -13.26 -7.74 0.45
N PHE A 72 -13.15 -7.13 1.63
CA PHE A 72 -13.66 -7.74 2.85
C PHE A 72 -14.94 -7.07 3.37
N ILE A 73 -15.13 -5.77 3.11
CA ILE A 73 -16.35 -5.02 3.50
C ILE A 73 -17.38 -5.12 2.39
N GLU A 74 -17.05 -4.60 1.20
CA GLU A 74 -17.95 -4.57 0.05
C GLU A 74 -18.09 -5.93 -0.63
N ARG A 75 -17.10 -6.82 -0.45
CA ARG A 75 -17.02 -8.14 -1.08
C ARG A 75 -17.18 -8.06 -2.60
N TYR A 76 -16.49 -7.09 -3.19
CA TYR A 76 -16.60 -6.81 -4.60
C TYR A 76 -16.12 -8.01 -5.45
N PRO A 77 -16.81 -8.37 -6.55
CA PRO A 77 -16.46 -9.54 -7.35
C PRO A 77 -15.02 -9.47 -7.91
N LEU A 78 -14.16 -10.42 -7.51
CA LEU A 78 -12.74 -10.44 -7.88
C LEU A 78 -12.50 -10.36 -9.39
N LYS A 79 -13.29 -11.10 -10.19
CA LYS A 79 -13.19 -11.06 -11.66
C LYS A 79 -13.39 -9.66 -12.22
N LYS A 80 -14.35 -8.90 -11.66
CA LYS A 80 -14.60 -7.51 -12.08
C LYS A 80 -13.49 -6.59 -11.59
N PHE A 81 -13.00 -6.80 -10.37
CA PHE A 81 -11.90 -6.05 -9.78
C PHE A 81 -10.63 -6.15 -10.64
N PHE A 82 -10.11 -7.36 -10.84
CA PHE A 82 -8.88 -7.58 -11.60
C PHE A 82 -9.02 -7.17 -13.06
N LYS A 83 -10.19 -7.38 -13.71
CA LYS A 83 -10.42 -6.90 -15.08
C LYS A 83 -10.28 -5.39 -15.19
N ARG A 84 -10.91 -4.63 -14.29
CA ARG A 84 -10.84 -3.16 -14.28
C ARG A 84 -9.43 -2.66 -13.98
N ARG A 85 -8.76 -3.29 -13.01
CA ARG A 85 -7.39 -2.93 -12.62
C ARG A 85 -6.41 -3.20 -13.76
N PHE A 86 -6.47 -4.39 -14.36
CA PHE A 86 -5.63 -4.75 -15.50
C PHE A 86 -5.84 -3.81 -16.68
N SER A 87 -7.08 -3.46 -17.03
CA SER A 87 -7.36 -2.49 -18.11
C SER A 87 -6.87 -1.07 -17.82
N ARG A 88 -6.65 -0.71 -16.55
CA ARG A 88 -6.13 0.60 -16.14
C ARG A 88 -4.60 0.63 -16.12
N ILE A 89 -3.96 -0.42 -15.64
CA ILE A 89 -2.50 -0.44 -15.36
C ILE A 89 -1.71 -0.96 -16.56
N TYR A 90 -2.15 -2.07 -17.16
CA TYR A 90 -1.34 -2.77 -18.15
C TYR A 90 -1.03 -1.96 -19.42
N PRO A 91 -1.96 -1.14 -19.97
CA PRO A 91 -1.64 -0.31 -21.13
C PRO A 91 -0.51 0.70 -20.84
N ALA A 92 -0.57 1.37 -19.70
CA ALA A 92 0.46 2.33 -19.30
C ALA A 92 1.79 1.63 -19.01
N LEU A 93 1.76 0.45 -18.36
CA LEU A 93 2.95 -0.37 -18.12
C LEU A 93 3.61 -0.80 -19.43
N LEU A 94 2.83 -1.23 -20.42
CA LEU A 94 3.36 -1.66 -21.72
C LEU A 94 4.05 -0.49 -22.43
N VAL A 95 3.42 0.68 -22.48
CA VAL A 95 4.02 1.89 -23.05
C VAL A 95 5.30 2.25 -22.31
N PHE A 96 5.27 2.25 -20.97
CA PHE A 96 6.44 2.56 -20.15
C PHE A 96 7.60 1.60 -20.43
N VAL A 97 7.36 0.29 -20.46
CA VAL A 97 8.38 -0.72 -20.73
C VAL A 97 8.96 -0.54 -22.14
N VAL A 98 8.12 -0.32 -23.16
CA VAL A 98 8.59 -0.10 -24.54
C VAL A 98 9.46 1.16 -24.62
N VAL A 99 8.99 2.28 -24.06
CA VAL A 99 9.74 3.54 -24.07
C VAL A 99 11.05 3.41 -23.30
N ALA A 100 11.03 2.79 -22.12
CA ALA A 100 12.22 2.54 -21.33
C ALA A 100 13.23 1.69 -22.10
N MET A 101 12.79 0.64 -22.79
CA MET A 101 13.65 -0.22 -23.62
C MET A 101 14.29 0.53 -24.80
N ILE A 102 13.55 1.44 -25.45
CA ILE A 102 14.07 2.29 -26.52
C ILE A 102 15.05 3.32 -25.96
N ALA A 103 14.70 4.03 -24.88
CA ALA A 103 15.54 5.05 -24.28
C ALA A 103 16.83 4.48 -23.71
N LEU A 104 16.79 3.27 -23.16
CA LEU A 104 17.97 2.57 -22.64
C LEU A 104 18.84 1.97 -23.75
N SER A 105 18.41 1.93 -25.02
CA SER A 105 19.05 1.18 -26.13
C SER A 105 20.56 1.44 -26.33
N GLY A 106 21.11 2.55 -25.83
CA GLY A 106 22.55 2.89 -25.89
C GLY A 106 23.49 2.28 -24.83
N THR A 107 22.98 1.62 -23.77
CA THR A 107 23.82 0.93 -22.74
C THR A 107 23.61 -0.60 -22.76
N PHE A 108 24.58 -1.39 -22.25
CA PHE A 108 24.62 -2.87 -22.17
C PHE A 108 23.34 -3.66 -22.57
N LEU A 109 23.35 -4.23 -23.78
CA LEU A 109 22.21 -4.81 -24.49
C LEU A 109 21.72 -6.19 -23.95
N ALA A 110 22.56 -6.93 -23.23
CA ALA A 110 22.33 -8.36 -22.96
C ALA A 110 21.25 -8.67 -21.90
N PHE A 111 20.96 -7.76 -20.97
CA PHE A 111 20.07 -8.01 -19.82
C PHE A 111 18.65 -7.43 -19.94
N LYS A 112 18.39 -6.62 -20.98
CA LYS A 112 17.22 -5.76 -21.04
C LYS A 112 15.89 -6.50 -21.27
N TRP A 113 15.88 -7.54 -22.10
CA TRP A 113 14.64 -8.28 -22.37
C TRP A 113 14.16 -9.06 -21.14
N LYS A 114 15.08 -9.57 -20.32
CA LYS A 114 14.75 -10.22 -19.04
C LYS A 114 14.14 -9.22 -18.07
N ALA A 115 14.75 -8.04 -17.95
CA ALA A 115 14.21 -6.94 -17.14
C ALA A 115 12.80 -6.53 -17.61
N ALA A 116 12.59 -6.34 -18.91
CA ALA A 116 11.27 -6.04 -19.47
C ALA A 116 10.25 -7.15 -19.21
N LEU A 117 10.63 -8.42 -19.36
CA LEU A 117 9.74 -9.57 -19.09
C LEU A 117 9.35 -9.62 -17.60
N THR A 118 10.30 -9.39 -16.70
CA THR A 118 10.04 -9.36 -15.26
C THR A 118 9.18 -8.16 -14.85
N ALA A 119 9.32 -7.02 -15.53
CA ALA A 119 8.44 -5.87 -15.37
C ALA A 119 7.00 -6.19 -15.79
N LEU A 120 6.81 -6.79 -16.96
CA LEU A 120 5.49 -7.17 -17.49
C LEU A 120 4.79 -8.27 -16.68
N THR A 121 5.58 -9.11 -15.99
CA THR A 121 5.06 -10.16 -15.11
C THR A 121 4.98 -9.73 -13.64
N PHE A 122 5.26 -8.45 -13.34
CA PHE A 122 5.30 -7.89 -11.98
C PHE A 122 6.29 -8.59 -11.03
N THR A 123 7.34 -9.22 -11.55
CA THR A 123 8.39 -9.90 -10.78
C THR A 123 9.70 -9.10 -10.70
N TYR A 124 9.73 -7.89 -11.28
CA TYR A 124 10.93 -7.06 -11.37
C TYR A 124 11.54 -6.74 -10.00
N ASN A 125 10.73 -6.55 -8.97
CA ASN A 125 11.21 -6.20 -7.63
C ASN A 125 12.17 -7.25 -7.04
N TYR A 126 12.05 -8.53 -7.44
CA TYR A 126 13.02 -9.57 -7.11
C TYR A 126 14.10 -9.73 -8.17
N ALA A 127 13.75 -9.65 -9.46
CA ALA A 127 14.72 -9.80 -10.54
C ALA A 127 15.78 -8.69 -10.54
N GLY A 128 15.41 -7.45 -10.20
CA GLY A 128 16.33 -6.33 -10.05
C GLY A 128 17.31 -6.50 -8.88
N ILE A 129 16.94 -7.28 -7.86
CA ILE A 129 17.82 -7.67 -6.75
C ILE A 129 18.76 -8.80 -7.17
N LEU A 130 18.20 -9.85 -7.79
CA LEU A 130 18.92 -11.12 -8.04
C LEU A 130 19.77 -11.13 -9.31
N VAL A 131 19.42 -10.33 -10.31
CA VAL A 131 20.06 -10.37 -11.64
C VAL A 131 20.86 -9.10 -11.89
N ALA A 132 20.17 -7.99 -12.15
CA ALA A 132 20.80 -6.70 -12.42
C ALA A 132 19.74 -5.58 -12.40
N ARG A 133 20.18 -4.40 -11.96
CA ARG A 133 19.43 -3.15 -12.08
C ARG A 133 19.24 -2.77 -13.55
N ALA A 134 18.12 -2.14 -13.87
CA ALA A 134 17.78 -1.76 -15.25
C ALA A 134 17.36 -0.30 -15.39
N GLY A 135 17.79 0.57 -14.48
CA GLY A 135 17.67 2.02 -14.60
C GLY A 135 16.22 2.46 -14.56
N ALA A 136 15.65 2.89 -15.68
CA ALA A 136 14.25 3.34 -15.72
C ALA A 136 13.26 2.28 -15.21
N LEU A 137 13.52 0.98 -15.45
CA LEU A 137 12.65 -0.10 -14.97
C LEU A 137 12.70 -0.28 -13.45
N ASP A 138 13.69 0.29 -12.76
CA ASP A 138 13.78 0.23 -11.30
C ASP A 138 12.53 0.82 -10.65
N HIS A 139 11.89 1.84 -11.23
CA HIS A 139 10.67 2.45 -10.70
C HIS A 139 9.46 1.52 -10.62
N ILE A 140 9.48 0.35 -11.26
CA ILE A 140 8.38 -0.63 -11.24
C ILE A 140 8.34 -1.42 -9.93
N TRP A 141 9.41 -1.41 -9.12
CA TRP A 141 9.50 -2.22 -7.90
C TRP A 141 8.27 -2.10 -6.98
N SER A 142 7.77 -0.87 -6.77
CA SER A 142 6.64 -0.60 -5.89
C SER A 142 5.30 -1.09 -6.48
N LEU A 143 5.15 -1.03 -7.80
CA LEU A 143 4.00 -1.57 -8.53
C LEU A 143 3.94 -3.10 -8.42
N CYS A 144 5.08 -3.78 -8.52
CA CYS A 144 5.17 -5.23 -8.28
C CYS A 144 4.64 -5.61 -6.90
N ILE A 145 5.10 -4.92 -5.87
CA ILE A 145 4.66 -5.15 -4.48
C ILE A 145 3.17 -4.92 -4.33
N GLU A 146 2.62 -3.84 -4.94
CA GLU A 146 1.19 -3.58 -4.91
C GLU A 146 0.40 -4.73 -5.57
N GLU A 147 0.78 -5.20 -6.76
CA GLU A 147 0.10 -6.32 -7.42
C GLU A 147 0.19 -7.63 -6.62
N HIS A 148 1.37 -7.97 -6.07
CA HIS A 148 1.52 -9.14 -5.23
C HIS A 148 0.62 -9.07 -4.00
N ALA A 149 0.59 -7.92 -3.32
CA ALA A 149 -0.27 -7.72 -2.16
C ALA A 149 -1.74 -7.88 -2.51
N TYR A 150 -2.15 -7.44 -3.70
CA TYR A 150 -3.54 -7.50 -4.14
C TYR A 150 -3.96 -8.93 -4.43
N ILE A 151 -3.08 -9.72 -5.06
CA ILE A 151 -3.28 -11.16 -5.28
C ILE A 151 -3.38 -11.89 -3.94
N ILE A 152 -2.46 -11.61 -2.99
CA ILE A 152 -2.46 -12.22 -1.66
C ILE A 152 -3.75 -11.88 -0.89
N LEU A 153 -4.16 -10.61 -0.87
CA LEU A 153 -5.39 -10.19 -0.20
C LEU A 153 -6.63 -10.79 -0.85
N ALA A 154 -6.68 -10.89 -2.18
CA ALA A 154 -7.76 -11.54 -2.89
C ALA A 154 -7.83 -13.04 -2.55
N LEU A 155 -6.69 -13.73 -2.47
CA LEU A 155 -6.63 -15.13 -2.05
C LEU A 155 -7.13 -15.30 -0.61
N ILE A 156 -6.71 -14.43 0.32
CA ILE A 156 -7.19 -14.44 1.71
C ILE A 156 -8.72 -14.21 1.76
N SER A 157 -9.24 -13.31 0.93
CA SER A 157 -10.68 -13.00 0.89
C SER A 157 -11.56 -14.19 0.48
N VAL A 158 -11.05 -15.12 -0.31
CA VAL A 158 -11.79 -16.32 -0.75
C VAL A 158 -11.54 -17.54 0.13
N THR A 159 -10.34 -17.65 0.72
CA THR A 159 -9.95 -18.82 1.54
C THR A 159 -10.33 -18.68 3.01
N VAL A 160 -10.41 -17.46 3.54
CA VAL A 160 -10.70 -17.19 4.95
C VAL A 160 -12.06 -16.51 5.08
N SER A 161 -13.08 -17.29 5.41
CA SER A 161 -14.46 -16.78 5.43
C SER A 161 -14.78 -15.88 6.63
N SER A 162 -14.04 -16.01 7.73
CA SER A 162 -14.28 -15.25 8.96
C SER A 162 -13.41 -14.00 9.01
N ARG A 163 -14.06 -12.85 9.15
CA ARG A 163 -13.40 -11.55 9.18
C ARG A 163 -12.46 -11.38 10.38
N SER A 164 -12.77 -11.96 11.53
CA SER A 164 -11.85 -11.96 12.67
C SER A 164 -10.58 -12.77 12.39
N ARG A 165 -10.71 -13.93 11.72
CA ARG A 165 -9.56 -14.75 11.29
C ARG A 165 -8.74 -14.03 10.22
N VAL A 166 -9.39 -13.31 9.30
CA VAL A 166 -8.69 -12.45 8.33
C VAL A 166 -7.84 -11.42 9.06
N VAL A 167 -8.41 -10.67 10.02
CA VAL A 167 -7.65 -9.66 10.77
C VAL A 167 -6.43 -10.26 11.47
N VAL A 168 -6.60 -11.40 12.15
CA VAL A 168 -5.48 -12.09 12.82
C VAL A 168 -4.41 -12.50 11.82
N LEU A 169 -4.81 -13.08 10.68
CA LEU A 169 -3.87 -13.48 9.62
C LEU A 169 -3.12 -12.28 9.03
N LEU A 170 -3.82 -11.18 8.72
CA LEU A 170 -3.20 -9.97 8.18
C LEU A 170 -2.21 -9.36 9.17
N LEU A 171 -2.56 -9.29 10.46
CA LEU A 171 -1.66 -8.81 11.51
C LEU A 171 -0.44 -9.72 11.67
N ALA A 172 -0.64 -11.04 11.70
CA ALA A 172 0.45 -11.99 11.81
C ALA A 172 1.43 -11.87 10.63
N LEU A 173 0.91 -11.81 9.40
CA LEU A 173 1.72 -11.63 8.19
C LEU A 173 2.42 -10.26 8.16
N ALA A 174 1.76 -9.19 8.60
CA ALA A 174 2.38 -7.87 8.70
C ALA A 174 3.54 -7.87 9.68
N LEU A 175 3.36 -8.45 10.88
CA LEU A 175 4.39 -8.56 11.91
C LEU A 175 5.56 -9.42 11.45
N LEU A 176 5.30 -10.55 10.77
CA LEU A 176 6.34 -11.39 10.18
C LEU A 176 7.13 -10.63 9.10
N ALA A 177 6.47 -9.86 8.25
CA ALA A 177 7.12 -9.06 7.22
C ALA A 177 7.99 -7.94 7.82
N MET A 178 7.51 -7.27 8.87
CA MET A 178 8.28 -6.27 9.63
C MET A 178 9.50 -6.89 10.31
N ALA A 179 9.32 -8.05 10.95
CA ALA A 179 10.40 -8.79 11.59
C ALA A 179 11.45 -9.25 10.56
N ASN A 180 11.01 -9.75 9.40
CA ASN A 180 11.89 -10.14 8.29
C ASN A 180 12.71 -8.94 7.78
N GLY A 181 12.10 -7.76 7.67
CA GLY A 181 12.83 -6.52 7.33
C GLY A 181 13.88 -6.15 8.37
N ALA A 182 13.52 -6.19 9.66
CA ALA A 182 14.46 -5.89 10.75
C ALA A 182 15.63 -6.88 10.82
N VAL A 183 15.36 -8.18 10.66
CA VAL A 183 16.39 -9.22 10.64
C VAL A 183 17.27 -9.07 9.40
N SER A 184 16.68 -8.86 8.21
CA SER A 184 17.43 -8.68 6.96
C SER A 184 18.40 -7.50 7.07
N TYR A 185 17.97 -6.38 7.65
CA TYR A 185 18.83 -5.20 7.78
C TYR A 185 19.84 -5.32 8.94
N TRP A 186 19.40 -5.58 10.17
CA TRP A 186 20.30 -5.55 11.34
C TRP A 186 21.16 -6.80 11.52
N VAL A 187 20.63 -7.97 11.15
CA VAL A 187 21.33 -9.25 11.37
C VAL A 187 22.07 -9.68 10.12
N LEU A 188 21.44 -9.58 8.94
CA LEU A 188 22.06 -10.00 7.68
C LEU A 188 22.86 -8.89 7.00
N GLY A 189 22.77 -7.64 7.47
CA GLY A 189 23.53 -6.51 6.93
C GLY A 189 23.14 -6.13 5.51
N MET A 190 21.91 -6.45 5.09
CA MET A 190 21.40 -6.14 3.75
C MET A 190 21.13 -4.64 3.62
N ASP A 191 21.36 -4.09 2.43
CA ASP A 191 21.08 -2.68 2.13
C ASP A 191 19.57 -2.40 2.01
N TYR A 192 19.22 -1.14 1.76
CA TYR A 192 17.82 -0.72 1.66
C TYR A 192 17.09 -1.46 0.54
N GLU A 193 17.67 -1.53 -0.65
CA GLU A 193 16.97 -2.04 -1.82
C GLU A 193 16.84 -3.56 -1.81
N THR A 194 17.89 -4.27 -1.39
CA THR A 194 17.84 -5.73 -1.21
C THR A 194 16.90 -6.15 -0.07
N THR A 195 16.69 -5.29 0.93
CA THR A 195 15.76 -5.56 2.04
C THR A 195 14.33 -5.20 1.68
N TYR A 196 14.08 -3.96 1.26
CA TYR A 196 12.74 -3.39 1.22
C TYR A 196 12.08 -3.50 -0.15
N TRP A 197 12.80 -3.71 -1.26
CA TRP A 197 12.11 -3.98 -2.53
C TRP A 197 11.49 -5.39 -2.59
N ARG A 198 11.70 -6.19 -1.55
CA ARG A 198 11.09 -7.50 -1.36
C ARG A 198 9.65 -7.37 -0.88
N THR A 199 8.74 -8.04 -1.58
CA THR A 199 7.32 -8.07 -1.19
C THR A 199 7.15 -8.67 0.20
N ASP A 200 7.89 -9.72 0.54
CA ASP A 200 7.88 -10.39 1.85
C ASP A 200 8.37 -9.52 3.02
N VAL A 201 8.81 -8.29 2.76
CA VAL A 201 9.11 -7.28 3.77
C VAL A 201 8.12 -6.11 3.67
N HIS A 202 8.01 -5.49 2.50
CA HIS A 202 7.28 -4.23 2.34
C HIS A 202 5.76 -4.36 2.34
N ILE A 203 5.23 -5.57 2.14
CA ILE A 203 3.78 -5.82 2.16
C ILE A 203 3.14 -5.44 3.50
N ALA A 204 3.94 -5.34 4.58
CA ALA A 204 3.50 -4.97 5.92
C ALA A 204 2.60 -3.72 5.94
N SER A 205 2.96 -2.66 5.21
CA SER A 205 2.21 -1.40 5.18
C SER A 205 0.78 -1.59 4.65
N ILE A 206 0.62 -2.44 3.64
CA ILE A 206 -0.68 -2.77 3.04
C ILE A 206 -1.50 -3.65 4.00
N LEU A 207 -0.91 -4.72 4.53
CA LEU A 207 -1.61 -5.67 5.41
C LEU A 207 -2.05 -5.02 6.73
N LEU A 208 -1.17 -4.20 7.32
CA LEU A 208 -1.46 -3.50 8.56
C LEU A 208 -2.61 -2.50 8.37
N SER A 209 -2.57 -1.69 7.32
CA SER A 209 -3.66 -0.76 7.02
C SER A 209 -4.98 -1.48 6.74
N ALA A 210 -4.95 -2.58 5.96
CA ALA A 210 -6.13 -3.41 5.73
C ALA A 210 -6.69 -3.94 7.06
N SER A 211 -5.85 -4.48 7.95
CA SER A 211 -6.28 -4.99 9.25
C SER A 211 -6.92 -3.93 10.14
N ILE A 212 -6.36 -2.72 10.21
CA ILE A 212 -6.91 -1.60 10.99
C ILE A 212 -8.25 -1.14 10.40
N CYS A 213 -8.36 -1.08 9.07
CA CYS A 213 -9.62 -0.79 8.37
C CYS A 213 -10.73 -1.79 8.79
N LEU A 214 -10.41 -3.09 8.83
CA LEU A 214 -11.36 -4.12 9.24
C LEU A 214 -11.74 -4.00 10.72
N LEU A 215 -10.75 -3.81 11.60
CA LEU A 215 -10.96 -3.61 13.04
C LEU A 215 -11.85 -2.40 13.33
N LYS A 216 -11.63 -1.30 12.61
CA LYS A 216 -12.45 -0.08 12.72
C LYS A 216 -13.89 -0.35 12.31
N THR A 217 -14.08 -0.99 11.17
CA THR A 217 -15.41 -1.31 10.64
C THR A 217 -16.20 -2.25 11.55
N ASP A 218 -15.51 -3.19 12.19
CA ASP A 218 -16.12 -4.15 13.12
C ASP A 218 -16.36 -3.56 14.53
N GLY A 219 -16.08 -2.26 14.74
CA GLY A 219 -16.19 -1.60 16.04
C GLY A 219 -15.17 -2.06 17.08
N ARG A 220 -14.15 -2.83 16.67
CA ARG A 220 -13.12 -3.42 17.53
C ARG A 220 -11.90 -2.53 17.74
N LEU A 221 -11.75 -1.47 16.94
CA LEU A 221 -10.70 -0.48 17.15
C LEU A 221 -11.00 0.34 18.41
N PRO A 222 -10.10 0.39 19.41
CA PRO A 222 -10.30 1.17 20.63
C PRO A 222 -10.66 2.64 20.36
N ALA A 223 -11.47 3.25 21.23
CA ALA A 223 -11.91 4.64 21.05
C ALA A 223 -10.74 5.65 21.06
N PHE A 224 -9.72 5.41 21.88
CA PHE A 224 -8.53 6.26 21.97
C PHE A 224 -7.63 6.20 20.72
N LEU A 225 -7.84 5.24 19.82
CA LEU A 225 -7.14 5.10 18.54
C LEU A 225 -7.93 5.70 17.37
N ARG A 226 -9.04 6.41 17.65
CA ARG A 226 -9.93 6.99 16.64
C ARG A 226 -9.96 8.50 16.73
N GLY A 227 -10.29 9.15 15.62
CA GLY A 227 -10.55 10.59 15.56
C GLY A 227 -9.42 11.41 14.95
N LYS A 228 -9.77 12.66 14.61
CA LYS A 228 -8.88 13.59 13.87
C LYS A 228 -7.58 13.93 14.60
N HIS A 229 -7.61 14.01 15.94
CA HIS A 229 -6.42 14.31 16.73
C HIS A 229 -5.43 13.14 16.74
N VAL A 230 -5.93 11.91 16.85
CA VAL A 230 -5.10 10.71 16.74
C VAL A 230 -4.49 10.62 15.35
N ALA A 231 -5.28 10.88 14.31
CA ALA A 231 -4.80 10.90 12.93
C ALA A 231 -3.66 11.91 12.75
N LEU A 232 -3.85 13.15 13.22
CA LEU A 232 -2.85 14.21 13.13
C LEU A 232 -1.57 13.84 13.89
N VAL A 233 -1.69 13.40 15.14
CA VAL A 233 -0.53 13.02 15.97
C VAL A 233 0.22 11.84 15.33
N ALA A 234 -0.50 10.81 14.88
CA ALA A 234 0.11 9.66 14.23
C ALA A 234 0.80 10.06 12.91
N THR A 235 0.22 10.96 12.11
CA THR A 235 0.87 11.52 10.92
C THR A 235 2.14 12.28 11.27
N VAL A 236 2.09 13.20 12.24
CA VAL A 236 3.27 14.00 12.62
C VAL A 236 4.38 13.10 13.14
N CYS A 237 4.07 12.18 14.05
CA CYS A 237 5.05 11.21 14.57
C CYS A 237 5.63 10.33 13.45
N ALA A 238 4.80 9.87 12.51
CA ALA A 238 5.28 9.12 11.36
C ALA A 238 6.23 9.95 10.49
N VAL A 239 5.88 11.19 10.15
CA VAL A 239 6.70 12.08 9.30
C VAL A 239 8.05 12.37 9.94
N VAL A 240 8.10 12.59 11.26
CA VAL A 240 9.35 12.77 12.02
C VAL A 240 10.27 11.55 11.89
N LEU A 241 9.70 10.36 11.76
CA LEU A 241 10.50 9.15 11.55
C LEU A 241 11.11 9.08 10.15
N PHE A 242 10.72 9.89 9.16
CA PHE A 242 11.38 9.91 7.83
C PHE A 242 12.49 10.96 7.72
N LEU A 243 12.89 11.59 8.83
CA LEU A 243 14.04 12.47 8.84
C LEU A 243 15.33 11.67 8.63
N ASP A 244 16.29 12.21 7.87
CA ASP A 244 17.50 11.49 7.44
C ASP A 244 18.36 10.95 8.59
N ARG A 245 18.19 11.46 9.81
CA ARG A 245 18.89 11.00 11.01
C ARG A 245 18.34 9.70 11.57
N VAL A 246 17.11 9.32 11.19
CA VAL A 246 16.45 8.12 11.69
C VAL A 246 16.93 6.93 10.85
N PRO A 247 17.34 5.81 11.48
CA PRO A 247 17.72 4.62 10.76
C PRO A 247 16.53 4.04 9.98
N THR A 248 16.78 3.62 8.73
CA THR A 248 15.78 3.03 7.84
C THR A 248 14.88 1.98 8.51
N PRO A 249 15.37 1.01 9.31
CA PRO A 249 14.50 0.02 9.96
C PRO A 249 13.49 0.63 10.92
N MET A 250 13.82 1.75 11.56
CA MET A 250 12.89 2.44 12.45
C MET A 250 11.71 3.04 11.68
N HIS A 251 11.91 3.43 10.42
CA HIS A 251 10.81 3.88 9.55
C HIS A 251 9.80 2.74 9.37
N TYR A 252 10.30 1.55 9.08
CA TYR A 252 9.46 0.36 8.85
C TYR A 252 8.82 -0.20 10.10
N LEU A 253 9.52 -0.17 11.23
CA LEU A 253 9.01 -0.71 12.49
C LEU A 253 8.00 0.21 13.18
N PHE A 254 8.18 1.52 13.07
CA PHE A 254 7.38 2.50 13.82
C PHE A 254 6.56 3.43 12.95
N ALA A 255 7.10 3.93 11.83
CA ALA A 255 6.36 4.87 10.98
C ALA A 255 5.22 4.17 10.23
N VAL A 256 5.43 2.93 9.78
CA VAL A 256 4.39 2.14 9.09
C VAL A 256 3.13 1.94 9.96
N PRO A 257 3.21 1.46 11.21
CA PRO A 257 2.05 1.44 12.10
C PRO A 257 1.38 2.79 12.33
N LEU A 258 2.17 3.85 12.47
CA LEU A 258 1.64 5.19 12.69
C LEU A 258 0.91 5.73 11.45
N LEU A 259 1.45 5.52 10.24
CA LEU A 259 0.79 5.88 8.99
C LEU A 259 -0.49 5.06 8.78
N ALA A 260 -0.43 3.75 9.04
CA ALA A 260 -1.58 2.86 8.96
C ALA A 260 -2.69 3.29 9.92
N LEU A 261 -2.33 3.69 11.15
CA LEU A 261 -3.27 4.27 12.10
C LEU A 261 -3.80 5.61 11.60
N ALA A 262 -2.94 6.52 11.13
CA ALA A 262 -3.34 7.85 10.68
C ALA A 262 -4.39 7.82 9.56
N VAL A 263 -4.15 7.00 8.54
CA VAL A 263 -5.06 6.83 7.39
C VAL A 263 -6.40 6.22 7.82
N ASN A 264 -6.40 5.36 8.83
CA ASN A 264 -7.61 4.67 9.28
C ASN A 264 -8.35 5.37 10.43
N ALA A 265 -7.69 6.26 11.18
CA ALA A 265 -8.26 6.97 12.31
C ALA A 265 -9.32 8.00 11.90
N LEU A 266 -9.24 8.52 10.66
CA LEU A 266 -10.20 9.46 10.09
C LEU A 266 -11.51 8.78 9.68
N ASP A 267 -12.64 9.40 10.02
CA ASP A 267 -13.96 9.03 9.55
C ASP A 267 -14.21 9.79 8.23
N PHE A 268 -14.45 9.04 7.15
CA PHE A 268 -14.79 9.56 5.83
C PHE A 268 -16.21 9.17 5.45
#